data_AF-A0A940F840-F1
#
_entry.id   AF-A0A940F840-F1
#
_cell.length_a   1.000
_cell.length_b   1.000
_cell.length_c   1.000
_cell.angle_alpha   90.00
_cell.angle_beta   90.00
_cell.angle_gamma   90.00
#
_symmetry.space_group_name_H-M   'P 1'
#
loop_
_entity.id
_entity.type
_entity.pdbx_description
1 polymer ?
#
loop_
_entity_poly.entity_id
_entity_poly.type
_entity_poly.pdbx_seq_one_letter_code
_entity_poly.pdbx_strand_id
1 'polypeptide(L)'
;MLRSTRSVLITSATVAALGAIPALAGAAPATVYGGATAWTTANVYDLASPSTTNRTWLGYVTSAFGAPAGNSTIADGATLSGPTGAPVSIIDGTTLKSLDAYTYGYNVAAGTVDPEAGTLDVTTTGTVKFETHGETVALSNAHVVVNAGGTGSISFGGGKTTAGVTTAYDAATPLFTVTGATFRRLSPSVIEVTGLAPTVAKTEVFGVAYPAGVAGPNRTPNVFGEFRLTLDTSTPTPKVVEVPVEKVVEKTVTVTQPVDVPAVRTVRTLSARPFATSATVDVTIRKSGSTTVLGEGYVAGKKLVVFLAKGTKLDGKYVLSRQSGSKQLAKTKTVSFGAAKQGAKKASK
;
A
#
# COMPACT_ATOMS: atom_id res chain seq x y z
N MET A 1 -65.73 -12.81 -46.65
CA MET A 1 -65.19 -11.97 -47.73
C MET A 1 -63.73 -11.66 -47.41
N LEU A 2 -62.81 -12.17 -48.24
CA LEU A 2 -61.36 -11.98 -48.16
C LEU A 2 -60.94 -10.56 -48.57
N ARG A 3 -60.05 -9.92 -47.80
CA ARG A 3 -59.01 -8.96 -48.23
C ARG A 3 -57.90 -9.00 -47.16
N SER A 4 -56.63 -9.34 -47.39
CA SER A 4 -55.59 -8.96 -48.37
C SER A 4 -54.53 -8.05 -47.71
N THR A 5 -53.29 -8.54 -47.64
CA THR A 5 -51.99 -7.82 -47.54
C THR A 5 -51.68 -7.07 -46.22
N ARG A 6 -50.45 -7.03 -45.67
CA ARG A 6 -49.11 -6.96 -46.25
C ARG A 6 -48.04 -7.60 -45.36
N SER A 7 -47.14 -8.35 -45.98
CA SER A 7 -45.81 -8.70 -45.46
C SER A 7 -44.91 -7.47 -45.43
N VAL A 8 -44.12 -7.31 -44.36
CA VAL A 8 -42.96 -6.41 -44.33
C VAL A 8 -41.71 -7.25 -44.06
N LEU A 9 -40.82 -7.22 -45.06
CA LEU A 9 -39.51 -7.86 -45.13
C LEU A 9 -38.46 -6.77 -44.90
N ILE A 10 -37.76 -6.75 -43.77
CA ILE A 10 -36.63 -5.85 -43.46
C ILE A 10 -35.82 -6.55 -42.35
N THR A 11 -34.51 -6.72 -42.31
CA THR A 11 -33.36 -6.58 -43.22
C THR A 11 -32.23 -7.34 -42.52
N SER A 12 -31.47 -8.13 -43.26
CA SER A 12 -30.34 -8.91 -42.74
C SER A 12 -29.27 -7.99 -42.14
N ALA A 13 -28.99 -8.15 -40.83
CA ALA A 13 -27.89 -7.48 -40.16
C ALA A 13 -26.57 -8.20 -40.49
N THR A 14 -25.71 -7.55 -41.26
CA THR A 14 -24.30 -7.91 -41.43
C THR A 14 -23.59 -7.83 -40.09
N VAL A 15 -23.25 -8.99 -39.52
CA VAL A 15 -22.34 -9.12 -38.38
C VAL A 15 -20.94 -8.75 -38.85
N ALA A 16 -20.53 -7.50 -38.58
CA ALA A 16 -19.15 -7.10 -38.75
C ALA A 16 -18.28 -7.88 -37.75
N ALA A 17 -17.41 -8.74 -38.27
CA ALA A 17 -16.41 -9.45 -37.49
C ALA A 17 -15.44 -8.42 -36.87
N LEU A 18 -15.71 -8.01 -35.62
CA LEU A 18 -14.72 -7.33 -34.79
C LEU A 18 -13.57 -8.33 -34.55
N GLY A 19 -12.46 -8.13 -35.26
CA GLY A 19 -11.23 -8.86 -35.01
C GLY A 19 -10.83 -8.72 -33.54
N ALA A 20 -10.58 -9.86 -32.89
CA ALA A 20 -10.11 -9.92 -31.52
C ALA A 20 -8.83 -9.08 -31.39
N ILE A 21 -8.93 -7.95 -30.67
CA ILE A 21 -7.74 -7.21 -30.26
C ILE A 21 -7.02 -8.11 -29.26
N PRO A 22 -5.76 -8.52 -29.50
CA PRO A 22 -5.03 -9.32 -28.53
C PRO A 22 -4.97 -8.54 -27.22
N ALA A 23 -5.52 -9.14 -26.16
CA ALA A 23 -5.38 -8.61 -24.81
C ALA A 23 -3.87 -8.46 -24.55
N LEU A 24 -3.44 -7.22 -24.30
CA LEU A 24 -2.07 -6.98 -23.85
C LEU A 24 -1.90 -7.76 -22.55
N ALA A 25 -1.02 -8.77 -22.55
CA ALA A 25 -0.67 -9.51 -21.36
C ALA A 25 -0.28 -8.50 -20.26
N GLY A 26 -0.99 -8.56 -19.13
CA GLY A 26 -0.67 -7.74 -17.96
C GLY A 26 0.76 -8.01 -17.52
N ALA A 27 1.43 -6.99 -16.98
CA ALA A 27 2.72 -7.19 -16.37
C ALA A 27 2.56 -8.20 -15.22
N ALA A 28 3.53 -9.11 -15.05
CA ALA A 28 3.49 -10.02 -13.91
C ALA A 28 3.59 -9.22 -12.60
N PRO A 29 2.95 -9.67 -11.50
CA PRO A 29 3.09 -9.05 -10.19
C PRO A 29 4.56 -8.87 -9.81
N ALA A 30 4.90 -7.71 -9.25
CA ALA A 30 6.24 -7.43 -8.77
C ALA A 30 6.49 -8.16 -7.44
N THR A 31 7.67 -8.76 -7.27
CA THR A 31 8.09 -9.32 -5.99
C THR A 31 8.33 -8.21 -4.97
N VAL A 32 7.85 -8.41 -3.74
CA VAL A 32 8.08 -7.55 -2.59
C VAL A 32 9.19 -8.17 -1.74
N TYR A 33 10.22 -7.39 -1.44
CA TYR A 33 11.40 -7.80 -0.68
C TYR A 33 11.49 -7.15 0.71
N GLY A 34 10.61 -6.19 1.00
CA GLY A 34 10.60 -5.48 2.26
C GLY A 34 9.48 -4.48 2.36
N GLY A 35 9.48 -3.71 3.44
CA GLY A 35 8.49 -2.68 3.71
C GLY A 35 7.98 -2.72 5.14
N ALA A 36 6.92 -1.97 5.39
CA ALA A 36 6.28 -1.90 6.69
C ALA A 36 4.76 -1.78 6.54
N THR A 37 4.05 -2.32 7.51
CA THR A 37 2.63 -2.01 7.74
C THR A 37 2.51 -0.93 8.80
N ALA A 38 1.39 -0.22 8.77
CA ALA A 38 0.97 0.72 9.79
C ALA A 38 -0.50 0.44 10.09
N TRP A 39 -0.77 -0.13 11.26
CA TRP A 39 -2.11 -0.32 11.80
C TRP A 39 -2.38 0.77 12.84
N THR A 40 -3.18 1.76 12.45
CA THR A 40 -3.39 2.97 13.23
C THR A 40 -4.75 2.94 13.89
N THR A 41 -4.81 3.13 15.21
CA THR A 41 -6.05 3.11 16.00
C THR A 41 -6.03 4.16 17.09
N ALA A 42 -7.17 4.81 17.35
CA ALA A 42 -7.29 5.76 18.45
C ALA A 42 -7.45 5.04 19.78
N ASN A 43 -7.05 5.65 20.89
CA ASN A 43 -7.30 5.13 22.24
C ASN A 43 -8.52 5.83 22.85
N VAL A 44 -9.74 5.50 22.42
CA VAL A 44 -10.97 6.14 22.93
C VAL A 44 -11.93 5.10 23.46
N TYR A 45 -12.47 5.32 24.65
CA TYR A 45 -13.55 4.49 25.18
C TYR A 45 -14.46 5.31 26.10
N ASP A 46 -15.52 5.88 25.51
CA ASP A 46 -16.53 6.64 26.24
C ASP A 46 -17.85 5.86 26.31
N LEU A 47 -18.28 5.55 27.53
CA LEU A 47 -19.55 4.85 27.78
C LEU A 47 -20.76 5.77 27.72
N ALA A 48 -20.59 7.08 27.94
CA ALA A 48 -21.66 8.06 27.82
C ALA A 48 -22.00 8.34 26.35
N SER A 49 -21.02 8.22 25.46
CA SER A 49 -21.23 8.27 24.01
C SER A 49 -22.13 7.11 23.54
N PRO A 50 -22.97 7.33 22.50
CA PRO A 50 -23.71 6.27 21.84
C PRO A 50 -22.85 5.04 21.57
N SER A 51 -23.44 3.84 21.62
CA SER A 51 -22.74 2.57 21.36
C SER A 51 -22.13 2.46 19.95
N THR A 52 -22.33 3.49 19.13
CA THR A 52 -21.84 3.69 17.79
C THR A 52 -20.84 4.85 17.69
N THR A 53 -20.25 5.40 18.75
CA THR A 53 -19.25 6.51 18.61
C THR A 53 -18.21 6.47 19.72
N ASN A 54 -16.93 6.80 19.48
CA ASN A 54 -15.94 6.91 20.56
C ASN A 54 -15.69 5.65 21.43
N ARG A 55 -15.69 4.44 20.87
CA ARG A 55 -15.14 3.23 21.54
C ARG A 55 -14.36 2.35 20.56
N THR A 56 -13.04 2.44 20.60
CA THR A 56 -12.14 1.64 19.78
C THR A 56 -11.74 0.34 20.49
N TRP A 57 -11.19 -0.62 19.75
CA TRP A 57 -10.64 -1.86 20.32
C TRP A 57 -9.53 -1.54 21.34
N LEU A 58 -8.59 -0.67 20.95
CA LEU A 58 -7.53 -0.23 21.86
C LEU A 58 -8.09 0.45 23.11
N GLY A 59 -9.09 1.32 22.92
CA GLY A 59 -9.79 1.99 24.01
C GLY A 59 -10.43 1.02 25.00
N TYR A 60 -11.08 -0.03 24.48
CA TYR A 60 -11.70 -1.11 25.26
C TYR A 60 -10.66 -1.90 26.05
N VAL A 61 -9.64 -2.43 25.37
CA VAL A 61 -8.56 -3.22 25.98
C VAL A 61 -7.95 -2.48 27.15
N THR A 62 -7.65 -1.20 26.94
CA THR A 62 -6.98 -0.36 27.94
C THR A 62 -7.97 0.41 28.83
N SER A 63 -9.27 0.07 28.80
CA SER A 63 -10.25 0.66 29.72
C SER A 63 -10.21 -0.09 31.06
N ALA A 64 -10.34 0.62 32.18
CA ALA A 64 -10.33 0.04 33.51
C ALA A 64 -11.67 -0.63 33.90
N PHE A 65 -12.45 -1.09 32.91
CA PHE A 65 -13.75 -1.73 33.15
C PHE A 65 -13.54 -3.13 33.73
N GLY A 66 -13.34 -3.21 35.05
CA GLY A 66 -12.95 -4.42 35.77
C GLY A 66 -11.45 -4.45 35.97
N ALA A 67 -11.01 -3.98 37.14
CA ALA A 67 -9.59 -3.96 37.48
C ALA A 67 -8.96 -5.36 37.41
N PRO A 68 -7.68 -5.46 37.01
CA PRO A 68 -6.84 -4.37 36.50
C PRO A 68 -7.14 -4.02 35.03
N ALA A 69 -6.94 -2.74 34.68
CA ALA A 69 -7.03 -2.31 33.29
C ALA A 69 -6.06 -3.11 32.42
N GLY A 70 -6.50 -3.45 31.21
CA GLY A 70 -5.70 -4.17 30.26
C GLY A 70 -4.55 -3.36 29.66
N ASN A 71 -3.74 -4.02 28.84
CA ASN A 71 -2.60 -3.40 28.17
C ASN A 71 -2.50 -3.87 26.71
N SER A 72 -1.70 -3.14 25.93
CA SER A 72 -1.24 -3.53 24.61
C SER A 72 0.26 -3.39 24.52
N THR A 73 0.93 -4.42 24.02
CA THR A 73 2.39 -4.49 23.90
C THR A 73 2.80 -5.04 22.53
N ILE A 74 4.09 -4.91 22.21
CA ILE A 74 4.70 -5.41 20.98
C ILE A 74 5.86 -6.36 21.25
N ALA A 75 6.11 -7.28 20.33
CA ALA A 75 7.22 -8.22 20.37
C ALA A 75 7.67 -8.63 18.95
N ASP A 76 8.75 -9.41 18.87
CA ASP A 76 9.21 -10.10 17.66
C ASP A 76 9.48 -9.17 16.45
N GLY A 77 9.94 -7.94 16.73
CA GLY A 77 10.24 -6.95 15.70
C GLY A 77 9.05 -6.10 15.26
N ALA A 78 7.87 -6.26 15.87
CA ALA A 78 6.81 -5.26 15.75
C ALA A 78 7.25 -3.92 16.36
N THR A 79 6.66 -2.84 15.88
CA THR A 79 6.87 -1.47 16.37
C THR A 79 5.57 -0.88 16.87
N LEU A 80 5.67 0.08 17.78
CA LEU A 80 4.55 0.82 18.31
C LEU A 80 4.99 2.26 18.51
N SER A 81 4.21 3.18 17.95
CA SER A 81 4.43 4.61 18.11
C SER A 81 3.17 5.30 18.63
N GLY A 82 3.37 6.30 19.49
CA GLY A 82 2.31 7.18 19.93
C GLY A 82 1.93 8.23 18.90
N PRO A 83 0.97 9.12 19.23
CA PRO A 83 0.46 10.15 18.33
C PRO A 83 1.49 11.11 17.73
N THR A 84 2.60 11.34 18.44
CA THR A 84 3.69 12.22 17.98
C THR A 84 4.68 11.50 17.06
N GLY A 85 4.48 10.20 16.80
CA GLY A 85 5.42 9.32 16.11
C GLY A 85 6.55 8.81 17.01
N ALA A 86 6.60 9.21 18.29
CA ALA A 86 7.58 8.70 19.23
C ALA A 86 7.35 7.21 19.52
N PRO A 87 8.40 6.37 19.60
CA PRO A 87 8.27 4.98 19.99
C PRO A 87 7.66 4.82 21.39
N VAL A 88 6.79 3.83 21.54
CA VAL A 88 6.13 3.46 22.80
C VAL A 88 6.18 1.95 22.91
N SER A 89 6.46 1.39 24.09
CA SER A 89 6.54 -0.05 24.30
C SER A 89 5.24 -0.67 24.83
N ILE A 90 4.39 0.13 25.46
CA ILE A 90 3.15 -0.30 26.10
C ILE A 90 2.09 0.81 26.07
N ILE A 91 0.83 0.43 25.86
CA ILE A 91 -0.34 1.28 26.08
C ILE A 91 -1.20 0.57 27.13
N ASP A 92 -1.53 1.24 28.22
CA ASP A 92 -2.26 0.64 29.35
C ASP A 92 -3.38 1.57 29.85
N GLY A 93 -3.99 1.20 30.98
CA GLY A 93 -5.05 1.98 31.62
C GLY A 93 -4.66 3.40 32.05
N THR A 94 -3.37 3.73 32.12
CA THR A 94 -2.87 5.08 32.45
C THR A 94 -2.71 5.95 31.21
N THR A 95 -2.72 5.35 30.01
CA THR A 95 -2.52 6.07 28.77
C THR A 95 -3.75 6.91 28.40
N LEU A 96 -3.52 8.18 28.04
CA LEU A 96 -4.57 9.17 27.79
C LEU A 96 -5.59 8.66 26.75
N LYS A 97 -6.87 8.80 27.10
CA LYS A 97 -7.98 8.53 26.19
C LYS A 97 -8.21 9.73 25.28
N SER A 98 -7.97 9.56 23.99
CA SER A 98 -8.09 10.63 23.00
C SER A 98 -8.23 10.08 21.59
N LEU A 99 -8.71 10.93 20.68
CA LEU A 99 -8.82 10.61 19.25
C LEU A 99 -7.44 10.52 18.56
N ASP A 100 -6.39 10.93 19.26
CA ASP A 100 -5.03 10.80 18.77
C ASP A 100 -4.67 9.32 18.61
N ALA A 101 -3.98 9.02 17.52
CA ALA A 101 -3.82 7.65 17.07
C ALA A 101 -2.47 7.06 17.47
N TYR A 102 -2.51 5.80 17.86
CA TYR A 102 -1.36 4.94 18.05
C TYR A 102 -1.19 4.07 16.81
N THR A 103 0.05 3.80 16.43
CA THR A 103 0.36 3.01 15.23
C THR A 103 1.19 1.80 15.61
N TYR A 104 0.65 0.61 15.36
CA TYR A 104 1.39 -0.64 15.36
C TYR A 104 2.00 -0.87 13.98
N GLY A 105 3.25 -1.30 13.92
CA GLY A 105 3.92 -1.64 12.67
C GLY A 105 4.44 -3.07 12.65
N TYR A 106 4.23 -3.77 11.53
CA TYR A 106 4.83 -5.06 11.22
C TYR A 106 5.80 -4.88 10.04
N ASN A 107 6.93 -5.56 10.05
CA ASN A 107 7.86 -5.50 8.92
C ASN A 107 7.37 -6.45 7.82
N VAL A 108 7.25 -5.96 6.59
CA VAL A 108 6.89 -6.81 5.44
C VAL A 108 8.08 -7.71 5.10
N ALA A 109 7.85 -9.02 5.11
CA ALA A 109 8.91 -10.01 4.91
C ALA A 109 9.06 -10.40 3.44
N ALA A 110 7.93 -10.72 2.79
CA ALA A 110 7.91 -11.15 1.40
C ALA A 110 6.49 -11.05 0.82
N GLY A 111 6.40 -11.05 -0.51
CA GLY A 111 5.12 -11.20 -1.20
C GLY A 111 5.16 -10.74 -2.65
N THR A 112 3.99 -10.40 -3.18
CA THR A 112 3.81 -9.86 -4.52
C THR A 112 2.82 -8.70 -4.53
N VAL A 113 2.99 -7.77 -5.46
CA VAL A 113 2.09 -6.64 -5.65
C VAL A 113 1.94 -6.32 -7.13
N ASP A 114 0.70 -6.10 -7.58
CA ASP A 114 0.39 -5.53 -8.88
C ASP A 114 -0.52 -4.31 -8.69
N PRO A 115 0.04 -3.09 -8.67
CA PRO A 115 -0.75 -1.89 -8.46
C PRO A 115 -1.71 -1.59 -9.62
N GLU A 116 -1.50 -2.15 -10.81
CA GLU A 116 -2.36 -1.94 -11.97
C GLU A 116 -3.55 -2.90 -11.97
N ALA A 117 -3.33 -4.16 -11.58
CA ALA A 117 -4.42 -5.09 -11.30
C ALA A 117 -5.14 -4.79 -9.97
N GLY A 118 -4.52 -3.97 -9.12
CA GLY A 118 -5.02 -3.66 -7.78
C GLY A 118 -4.95 -4.85 -6.84
N THR A 119 -3.91 -5.69 -6.98
CA THR A 119 -3.73 -6.90 -6.18
C THR A 119 -2.47 -6.85 -5.31
N LEU A 120 -2.52 -7.56 -4.19
CA LEU A 120 -1.46 -7.68 -3.20
C LEU A 120 -1.56 -9.05 -2.52
N ASP A 121 -0.42 -9.66 -2.24
CA ASP A 121 -0.30 -10.80 -1.33
C ASP A 121 1.03 -10.68 -0.59
N VAL A 122 1.01 -10.30 0.69
CA VAL A 122 2.23 -10.10 1.48
C VAL A 122 2.13 -10.70 2.88
N THR A 123 3.25 -11.20 3.36
CA THR A 123 3.44 -11.66 4.74
C THR A 123 4.33 -10.69 5.50
N THR A 124 4.11 -10.62 6.80
CA THR A 124 4.83 -9.71 7.70
C THR A 124 5.45 -10.46 8.86
N THR A 125 6.29 -9.75 9.62
CA THR A 125 6.90 -10.22 10.87
C THR A 125 6.58 -9.25 12.00
N GLY A 126 6.42 -9.80 13.20
CA GLY A 126 6.11 -9.06 14.41
C GLY A 126 4.87 -9.57 15.11
N THR A 127 4.74 -9.25 16.39
CA THR A 127 3.61 -9.63 17.23
C THR A 127 3.07 -8.40 17.96
N VAL A 128 1.76 -8.19 17.88
CA VAL A 128 1.03 -7.25 18.75
C VAL A 128 0.20 -8.06 19.74
N LYS A 129 0.25 -7.71 21.03
CA LYS A 129 -0.52 -8.35 22.09
C LYS A 129 -1.50 -7.36 22.70
N PHE A 130 -2.69 -7.86 23.02
CA PHE A 130 -3.71 -7.17 23.79
C PHE A 130 -4.11 -8.05 24.96
N GLU A 131 -4.11 -7.50 26.16
CA GLU A 131 -4.48 -8.20 27.38
C GLU A 131 -5.63 -7.47 28.04
N THR A 132 -6.73 -8.16 28.34
CA THR A 132 -7.87 -7.59 29.08
C THR A 132 -8.71 -8.72 29.67
N HIS A 133 -9.32 -8.50 30.84
CA HIS A 133 -10.17 -9.48 31.52
C HIS A 133 -9.52 -10.87 31.75
N GLY A 134 -8.20 -10.93 31.93
CA GLY A 134 -7.47 -12.19 32.05
C GLY A 134 -7.39 -12.99 30.75
N GLU A 135 -7.74 -12.37 29.62
CA GLU A 135 -7.56 -12.90 28.28
C GLU A 135 -6.40 -12.19 27.58
N THR A 136 -5.68 -12.93 26.73
CA THR A 136 -4.64 -12.39 25.86
C THR A 136 -5.00 -12.67 24.41
N VAL A 137 -4.95 -11.66 23.55
CA VAL A 137 -5.04 -11.77 22.08
C VAL A 137 -3.67 -11.41 21.51
N ALA A 138 -3.00 -12.38 20.90
CA ALA A 138 -1.71 -12.19 20.24
C ALA A 138 -1.87 -12.31 18.72
N LEU A 139 -1.58 -11.23 18.00
CA LEU A 139 -1.66 -11.13 16.54
C LEU A 139 -0.25 -11.09 15.96
N SER A 140 0.23 -12.24 15.50
CA SER A 140 1.58 -12.40 14.94
C SER A 140 1.53 -12.49 13.42
N ASN A 141 2.56 -11.97 12.74
CA ASN A 141 2.85 -12.18 11.32
C ASN A 141 1.60 -12.08 10.42
N ALA A 142 1.11 -10.85 10.24
CA ALA A 142 -0.03 -10.60 9.37
C ALA A 142 0.22 -11.12 7.94
N HIS A 143 -0.78 -11.78 7.36
CA HIS A 143 -0.88 -12.09 5.94
C HIS A 143 -1.98 -11.22 5.33
N VAL A 144 -1.59 -10.31 4.44
CA VAL A 144 -2.49 -9.33 3.82
C VAL A 144 -2.67 -9.68 2.35
N VAL A 145 -3.91 -9.94 1.97
CA VAL A 145 -4.30 -10.22 0.58
C VAL A 145 -5.28 -9.16 0.12
N VAL A 146 -5.06 -8.58 -1.05
CA VAL A 146 -5.99 -7.69 -1.75
C VAL A 146 -6.22 -8.25 -3.14
N ASN A 147 -7.49 -8.40 -3.50
CA ASN A 147 -7.97 -8.86 -4.79
C ASN A 147 -8.32 -7.68 -5.70
N ALA A 148 -8.46 -7.97 -6.99
CA ALA A 148 -8.97 -7.00 -7.95
C ALA A 148 -10.32 -6.44 -7.48
N GLY A 149 -10.49 -5.12 -7.57
CA GLY A 149 -11.64 -4.41 -7.00
C GLY A 149 -11.41 -3.84 -5.59
N GLY A 150 -10.21 -4.01 -5.02
CA GLY A 150 -9.79 -3.35 -3.78
C GLY A 150 -10.41 -3.95 -2.52
N THR A 151 -10.90 -5.18 -2.58
CA THR A 151 -11.36 -5.97 -1.44
C THR A 151 -10.32 -7.01 -1.06
N GLY A 152 -10.29 -7.44 0.19
CA GLY A 152 -9.23 -8.31 0.66
C GLY A 152 -9.46 -8.88 2.06
N SER A 153 -8.41 -9.49 2.60
CA SER A 153 -8.38 -10.10 3.91
C SER A 153 -7.05 -9.85 4.63
N ILE A 154 -7.13 -9.85 5.95
CA ILE A 154 -5.97 -9.88 6.84
C ILE A 154 -6.14 -11.07 7.77
N SER A 155 -5.23 -12.04 7.65
CA SER A 155 -5.08 -13.15 8.58
C SER A 155 -3.88 -12.88 9.49
N PHE A 156 -3.88 -13.47 10.68
CA PHE A 156 -2.74 -13.42 11.59
C PHE A 156 -2.48 -14.83 12.12
N GLY A 157 -1.21 -15.12 12.41
CA GLY A 157 -0.86 -16.16 13.37
C GLY A 157 -1.01 -15.68 14.81
N GLY A 158 -0.49 -16.46 15.76
CA GLY A 158 -0.65 -16.20 17.19
C GLY A 158 -1.88 -16.93 17.74
N GLY A 159 -2.65 -16.28 18.60
CA GLY A 159 -3.83 -16.91 19.20
C GLY A 159 -4.49 -16.11 20.31
N LYS A 160 -5.60 -16.65 20.81
CA LYS A 160 -6.31 -16.17 21.99
C LYS A 160 -6.05 -17.09 23.17
N THR A 161 -5.62 -16.54 24.30
CA THR A 161 -5.47 -17.25 25.57
C THR A 161 -6.56 -16.82 26.54
N THR A 162 -7.35 -17.77 27.06
CA THR A 162 -8.35 -17.54 28.10
C THR A 162 -8.15 -18.58 29.19
N ALA A 163 -8.04 -18.15 30.46
CA ALA A 163 -7.79 -19.03 31.60
C ALA A 163 -6.61 -20.00 31.39
N GLY A 164 -5.53 -19.51 30.76
CA GLY A 164 -4.31 -20.28 30.47
C GLY A 164 -4.39 -21.21 29.26
N VAL A 165 -5.56 -21.38 28.63
CA VAL A 165 -5.73 -22.20 27.42
C VAL A 165 -5.58 -21.32 26.19
N THR A 166 -4.66 -21.67 25.28
CA THR A 166 -4.43 -20.94 24.04
C THR A 166 -5.06 -21.63 22.84
N THR A 167 -5.97 -20.93 22.18
CA THR A 167 -6.52 -21.29 20.87
C THR A 167 -5.72 -20.55 19.81
N ALA A 168 -4.92 -21.29 19.02
CA ALA A 168 -4.12 -20.71 17.95
C ALA A 168 -5.02 -20.16 16.83
N TYR A 169 -4.57 -19.07 16.21
CA TYR A 169 -5.18 -18.60 14.97
C TYR A 169 -4.66 -19.41 13.78
N ASP A 170 -5.57 -19.76 12.90
CA ASP A 170 -5.25 -20.37 11.63
C ASP A 170 -4.89 -19.28 10.63
N ALA A 171 -3.65 -19.29 10.12
CA ALA A 171 -3.17 -18.33 9.14
C ALA A 171 -3.96 -18.36 7.82
N ALA A 172 -4.65 -19.47 7.50
CA ALA A 172 -5.53 -19.56 6.33
C ALA A 172 -6.91 -18.92 6.55
N THR A 173 -7.27 -18.60 7.80
CA THR A 173 -8.57 -18.05 8.15
C THR A 173 -8.46 -16.54 8.43
N PRO A 174 -9.09 -15.68 7.60
CA PRO A 174 -9.09 -14.24 7.84
C PRO A 174 -9.64 -13.85 9.21
N LEU A 175 -8.95 -12.92 9.89
CA LEU A 175 -9.46 -12.25 11.08
C LEU A 175 -10.19 -10.96 10.70
N PHE A 176 -9.73 -10.30 9.64
CA PHE A 176 -10.40 -9.15 9.05
C PHE A 176 -10.65 -9.33 7.55
N THR A 177 -11.76 -8.77 7.08
CA THR A 177 -11.93 -8.37 5.68
C THR A 177 -11.59 -6.90 5.54
N VAL A 178 -11.14 -6.48 4.36
CA VAL A 178 -10.84 -5.09 4.04
C VAL A 178 -11.48 -4.72 2.71
N THR A 179 -11.85 -3.45 2.56
CA THR A 179 -12.41 -2.89 1.33
C THR A 179 -11.85 -1.50 1.10
N GLY A 180 -11.83 -1.04 -0.16
CA GLY A 180 -11.37 0.30 -0.51
C GLY A 180 -9.86 0.45 -0.66
N ALA A 181 -9.14 -0.67 -0.86
CA ALA A 181 -7.70 -0.63 -1.08
C ALA A 181 -7.35 0.27 -2.28
N THR A 182 -6.39 1.16 -2.07
CA THR A 182 -5.87 2.07 -3.10
C THR A 182 -4.37 1.91 -3.20
N PHE A 183 -3.86 1.83 -4.42
CA PHE A 183 -2.44 1.64 -4.69
C PHE A 183 -1.85 2.92 -5.24
N ARG A 184 -0.76 3.39 -4.62
CA ARG A 184 -0.03 4.57 -5.04
C ARG A 184 1.46 4.26 -5.13
N ARG A 185 2.06 4.50 -6.30
CA ARG A 185 3.51 4.37 -6.46
C ARG A 185 4.20 5.63 -5.92
N LEU A 186 5.03 5.48 -4.89
CA LEU A 186 5.81 6.57 -4.26
C LEU A 186 7.18 6.76 -4.91
N SER A 187 7.75 5.69 -5.44
CA SER A 187 8.96 5.66 -6.26
C SER A 187 8.90 4.43 -7.17
N PRO A 188 9.82 4.24 -8.12
CA PRO A 188 9.81 3.07 -9.02
C PRO A 188 9.74 1.72 -8.28
N SER A 189 10.38 1.65 -7.11
CA SER A 189 10.45 0.45 -6.26
C SER A 189 9.63 0.55 -4.98
N VAL A 190 8.96 1.66 -4.70
CA VAL A 190 8.15 1.82 -3.47
C VAL A 190 6.69 2.03 -3.82
N ILE A 191 5.85 1.12 -3.33
CA ILE A 191 4.40 1.15 -3.49
C ILE A 191 3.76 1.32 -2.13
N GLU A 192 2.77 2.20 -2.06
CA GLU A 192 1.94 2.40 -0.89
C GLU A 192 0.55 1.82 -1.16
N VAL A 193 -0.01 1.15 -0.15
CA VAL A 193 -1.38 0.64 -0.15
C VAL A 193 -2.13 1.27 1.02
N THR A 194 -3.22 2.00 0.73
CA THR A 194 -4.03 2.76 1.71
C THR A 194 -5.50 2.39 1.64
N GLY A 195 -6.30 2.85 2.60
CA GLY A 195 -7.75 2.64 2.59
C GLY A 195 -8.16 1.24 3.03
N LEU A 196 -7.27 0.47 3.66
CA LEU A 196 -7.59 -0.86 4.17
C LEU A 196 -8.31 -0.72 5.51
N ALA A 197 -9.60 -0.44 5.47
CA ALA A 197 -10.45 -0.38 6.65
C ALA A 197 -10.85 -1.81 7.08
N PRO A 198 -10.37 -2.31 8.24
CA PRO A 198 -10.67 -3.65 8.72
C PRO A 198 -12.11 -3.79 9.21
N THR A 199 -12.72 -4.90 8.83
CA THR A 199 -14.05 -5.39 9.27
C THR A 199 -13.84 -6.79 9.82
N VAL A 200 -14.47 -7.15 10.94
CA VAL A 200 -14.26 -8.49 11.53
C VAL A 200 -14.74 -9.56 10.58
N ALA A 201 -13.89 -10.54 10.26
CA ALA A 201 -14.25 -11.68 9.42
C ALA A 201 -14.81 -12.84 10.27
N LYS A 202 -14.35 -12.98 11.52
CA LYS A 202 -14.75 -14.07 12.42
C LYS A 202 -15.00 -13.57 13.85
N THR A 203 -16.20 -13.83 14.36
CA THR A 203 -16.68 -13.35 15.68
C THR A 203 -15.82 -13.81 16.86
N GLU A 204 -15.29 -15.04 16.80
CA GLU A 204 -14.66 -15.72 17.94
C GLU A 204 -13.38 -15.04 18.45
N VAL A 205 -12.76 -14.19 17.64
CA VAL A 205 -11.42 -13.65 17.88
C VAL A 205 -11.43 -12.48 18.86
N PHE A 206 -12.40 -11.58 18.70
CA PHE A 206 -12.56 -10.39 19.55
C PHE A 206 -13.70 -10.55 20.56
N GLY A 207 -14.32 -11.74 20.61
CA GLY A 207 -15.45 -12.07 21.48
C GLY A 207 -16.80 -11.78 20.84
N VAL A 208 -17.86 -12.25 21.49
CA VAL A 208 -19.25 -12.20 20.99
C VAL A 208 -19.76 -10.78 20.71
N ALA A 209 -19.11 -9.75 21.26
CA ALA A 209 -19.45 -8.35 21.03
C ALA A 209 -19.09 -7.86 19.61
N TYR A 210 -18.31 -8.62 18.83
CA TYR A 210 -17.85 -8.23 17.50
C TYR A 210 -18.19 -9.29 16.45
N PRO A 211 -19.44 -9.36 15.96
CA PRO A 211 -19.81 -10.35 14.96
C PRO A 211 -19.07 -10.15 13.62
N ALA A 212 -19.06 -11.20 12.79
CA ALA A 212 -18.53 -11.12 11.43
C ALA A 212 -19.32 -10.12 10.55
N GLY A 213 -18.62 -9.47 9.63
CA GLY A 213 -19.18 -8.50 8.67
C GLY A 213 -19.34 -7.08 9.21
N VAL A 214 -18.99 -6.84 10.46
CA VAL A 214 -19.09 -5.50 11.09
C VAL A 214 -17.70 -4.88 11.13
N ALA A 215 -17.53 -3.71 10.50
CA ALA A 215 -16.56 -2.75 10.98
C ALA A 215 -17.03 -2.43 12.40
N GLY A 216 -16.18 -2.62 13.42
CA GLY A 216 -16.66 -2.72 14.82
C GLY A 216 -17.75 -1.68 15.15
N PRO A 217 -18.80 -2.06 15.88
CA PRO A 217 -20.18 -1.86 15.40
C PRO A 217 -20.63 -0.39 15.38
N ASN A 218 -20.31 0.32 14.30
CA ASN A 218 -20.77 1.67 13.90
C ASN A 218 -19.96 2.89 14.37
N ARG A 219 -18.65 2.82 14.66
CA ARG A 219 -17.95 3.97 15.29
C ARG A 219 -17.21 4.93 14.36
N THR A 220 -17.29 6.22 14.71
CA THR A 220 -16.34 7.25 14.31
C THR A 220 -15.44 7.55 15.52
N PRO A 221 -14.11 7.35 15.43
CA PRO A 221 -13.38 6.71 14.32
C PRO A 221 -13.57 5.18 14.28
N ASN A 222 -13.08 4.53 13.21
CA ASN A 222 -13.14 3.08 13.01
C ASN A 222 -12.62 2.34 14.25
N VAL A 223 -13.39 1.37 14.75
CA VAL A 223 -13.06 0.58 15.96
C VAL A 223 -11.72 -0.12 15.88
N PHE A 224 -11.44 -0.71 14.72
CA PHE A 224 -10.20 -1.43 14.45
C PHE A 224 -9.25 -0.56 13.63
N GLY A 225 -9.47 0.76 13.56
CA GLY A 225 -8.51 1.66 12.94
C GLY A 225 -8.41 1.52 11.41
N GLU A 226 -7.21 1.74 10.88
CA GLU A 226 -6.89 1.61 9.46
C GLU A 226 -5.55 0.90 9.28
N PHE A 227 -5.46 0.02 8.28
CA PHE A 227 -4.20 -0.54 7.82
C PHE A 227 -3.66 0.23 6.61
N ARG A 228 -2.34 0.43 6.60
CA ARG A 228 -1.59 0.95 5.47
C ARG A 228 -0.33 0.10 5.28
N LEU A 229 0.12 -0.05 4.04
CA LEU A 229 1.39 -0.71 3.73
C LEU A 229 2.27 0.22 2.91
N THR A 230 3.57 0.16 3.16
CA THR A 230 4.61 0.65 2.26
C THR A 230 5.47 -0.55 1.89
N LEU A 231 5.57 -0.84 0.60
CA LEU A 231 6.15 -2.05 0.04
C LEU A 231 7.37 -1.68 -0.80
N ASP A 232 8.45 -2.42 -0.60
CA ASP A 232 9.69 -2.29 -1.38
C ASP A 232 9.82 -3.46 -2.35
N THR A 233 9.91 -3.16 -3.64
CA THR A 233 10.09 -4.13 -4.74
C THR A 233 11.50 -4.09 -5.32
N SER A 234 12.40 -3.32 -4.74
CA SER A 234 13.81 -3.35 -5.13
C SER A 234 14.43 -4.67 -4.69
N THR A 235 15.04 -5.36 -5.65
CA THR A 235 15.83 -6.55 -5.33
C THR A 235 16.94 -6.16 -4.35
N PRO A 236 17.06 -6.86 -3.21
CA PRO A 236 18.15 -6.62 -2.28
C PRO A 236 19.47 -6.72 -3.03
N THR A 237 20.27 -5.67 -2.98
CA THR A 237 21.64 -5.78 -3.49
C THR A 237 22.38 -6.70 -2.52
N PRO A 238 22.94 -7.85 -2.96
CA PRO A 238 23.69 -8.69 -2.06
C PRO A 238 24.78 -7.84 -1.43
N LYS A 239 24.77 -7.72 -0.10
CA LYS A 239 25.92 -7.16 0.61
C LYS A 239 27.08 -8.10 0.30
N VAL A 240 28.00 -7.66 -0.54
CA VAL A 240 29.33 -8.27 -0.60
C VAL A 240 29.89 -8.08 0.79
N VAL A 241 29.87 -9.15 1.58
CA VAL A 241 30.61 -9.19 2.84
C VAL A 241 32.06 -9.16 2.39
N GLU A 242 32.66 -7.97 2.37
CA GLU A 242 34.10 -7.86 2.32
C GLU A 242 34.62 -8.65 3.52
N VAL A 243 35.31 -9.76 3.23
CA VAL A 243 36.03 -10.50 4.26
C VAL A 243 36.96 -9.50 4.94
N PRO A 244 36.86 -9.30 6.26
CA PRO A 244 37.71 -8.33 6.94
C PRO A 244 39.16 -8.73 6.73
N VAL A 245 39.94 -7.88 6.07
CA VAL A 245 41.39 -7.89 6.27
C VAL A 245 41.60 -7.36 7.68
N GLU A 246 42.24 -8.15 8.54
CA GLU A 246 42.54 -7.80 9.93
C GLU A 246 43.17 -6.40 10.03
N LYS A 247 42.41 -5.43 10.54
CA LYS A 247 42.87 -4.51 11.61
C LYS A 247 41.72 -3.67 12.14
N VAL A 248 41.46 -3.89 13.43
CA VAL A 248 40.46 -3.23 14.26
C VAL A 248 40.89 -1.79 14.57
N VAL A 249 40.06 -0.81 14.17
CA VAL A 249 39.73 0.36 14.99
C VAL A 249 38.23 0.64 14.77
N GLU A 250 37.44 0.40 15.80
CA GLU A 250 36.00 0.68 15.80
C GLU A 250 35.73 2.18 15.61
N LYS A 251 34.89 2.50 14.62
CA LYS A 251 34.11 3.73 14.62
C LYS A 251 32.66 3.36 14.36
N THR A 252 31.85 3.51 15.40
CA THR A 252 30.40 3.36 15.37
C THR A 252 29.82 4.32 14.33
N VAL A 253 29.24 3.79 13.25
CA VAL A 253 28.47 4.60 12.29
C VAL A 253 27.00 4.33 12.54
N THR A 254 26.36 5.26 13.24
CA THR A 254 24.91 5.36 13.29
C THR A 254 24.44 5.91 11.94
N VAL A 255 23.87 5.06 11.08
CA VAL A 255 23.21 5.53 9.84
C VAL A 255 21.73 5.70 10.13
N THR A 256 21.35 6.89 10.57
CA THR A 256 19.97 7.37 10.46
C THR A 256 19.93 8.26 9.21
N GLN A 257 19.70 7.70 8.03
CA GLN A 257 19.43 8.54 6.87
C GLN A 257 17.94 8.90 6.84
N PRO A 258 17.59 10.20 6.80
CA PRO A 258 16.25 10.60 6.40
C PRO A 258 16.05 10.16 4.94
N VAL A 259 14.97 9.42 4.69
CA VAL A 259 14.57 9.06 3.33
C VAL A 259 14.20 10.36 2.62
N ASP A 260 15.10 10.84 1.76
CA ASP A 260 14.89 12.05 0.96
C ASP A 260 13.82 11.73 -0.09
N VAL A 261 12.56 12.03 0.22
CA VAL A 261 11.42 11.67 -0.63
C VAL A 261 11.56 12.41 -1.97
N PRO A 262 11.71 11.71 -3.10
CA PRO A 262 11.85 12.35 -4.40
C PRO A 262 10.59 13.17 -4.72
N ALA A 263 10.78 14.34 -5.35
CA ALA A 263 9.67 15.18 -5.77
C ALA A 263 8.94 14.49 -6.93
N VAL A 264 7.69 14.09 -6.69
CA VAL A 264 6.80 13.56 -7.73
C VAL A 264 6.38 14.70 -8.65
N ARG A 265 6.65 14.58 -9.95
CA ARG A 265 6.14 15.52 -10.97
C ARG A 265 5.33 14.77 -12.01
N THR A 266 4.06 15.15 -12.17
CA THR A 266 3.27 14.78 -13.36
C THR A 266 3.64 15.72 -14.49
N VAL A 267 4.28 15.22 -15.54
CA VAL A 267 4.98 16.11 -16.47
C VAL A 267 4.26 16.28 -17.80
N ARG A 268 3.61 15.24 -18.34
CA ARG A 268 2.95 15.35 -19.65
C ARG A 268 2.09 14.14 -20.03
N THR A 269 1.14 14.37 -20.95
CA THR A 269 0.52 13.31 -21.74
C THR A 269 1.42 12.91 -22.93
N LEU A 270 1.79 11.64 -23.02
CA LEU A 270 2.58 11.03 -24.09
C LEU A 270 1.65 10.32 -25.09
N SER A 271 1.47 10.91 -26.27
CA SER A 271 0.61 10.35 -27.33
C SER A 271 1.35 9.47 -28.35
N ALA A 272 2.69 9.42 -28.31
CA ALA A 272 3.49 8.70 -29.29
C ALA A 272 4.03 7.36 -28.76
N ARG A 273 4.04 6.33 -29.62
CA ARG A 273 4.77 5.07 -29.37
C ARG A 273 6.26 5.38 -29.13
N PRO A 274 6.98 4.61 -28.28
CA PRO A 274 6.57 3.35 -27.64
C PRO A 274 5.86 3.51 -26.28
N PHE A 275 5.50 4.74 -25.87
CA PHE A 275 4.94 5.06 -24.54
C PHE A 275 3.43 5.33 -24.56
N ALA A 276 2.82 5.40 -25.75
CA ALA A 276 1.37 5.44 -25.92
C ALA A 276 0.73 4.05 -25.68
N THR A 277 0.80 3.59 -24.44
CA THR A 277 0.25 2.31 -23.98
C THR A 277 -0.75 2.54 -22.84
N SER A 278 -1.71 1.65 -22.70
CA SER A 278 -2.61 1.57 -21.55
C SER A 278 -1.90 0.98 -20.33
N ALA A 279 -1.00 0.02 -20.53
CA ALA A 279 -0.18 -0.57 -19.47
C ALA A 279 0.83 0.44 -18.91
N THR A 280 1.09 0.32 -17.60
CA THR A 280 2.15 1.10 -16.94
C THR A 280 3.53 0.64 -17.38
N VAL A 281 4.38 1.61 -17.68
CA VAL A 281 5.74 1.40 -18.17
C VAL A 281 6.73 2.18 -17.35
N ASP A 282 7.65 1.50 -16.68
CA ASP A 282 8.75 2.13 -15.97
C ASP A 282 9.71 2.80 -16.94
N VAL A 283 10.21 3.97 -16.57
CA VAL A 283 11.08 4.79 -17.39
C VAL A 283 12.22 5.43 -16.60
N THR A 284 13.37 5.56 -17.25
CA THR A 284 14.43 6.48 -16.82
C THR A 284 14.35 7.76 -17.63
N ILE A 285 14.67 8.88 -16.98
CA ILE A 285 14.79 10.19 -17.61
C ILE A 285 16.26 10.64 -17.64
N ARG A 286 16.75 11.02 -18.82
CA ARG A 286 18.09 11.59 -19.02
C ARG A 286 17.99 12.91 -19.73
N LYS A 287 18.90 13.85 -19.48
CA LYS A 287 19.01 15.04 -20.34
C LYS A 287 19.45 14.58 -21.74
N SER A 288 18.89 15.16 -22.80
CA SER A 288 19.31 14.84 -24.17
C SER A 288 20.79 15.15 -24.35
N GLY A 289 21.55 14.20 -24.90
CA GLY A 289 23.01 14.29 -25.02
C GLY A 289 23.78 13.95 -23.75
N SER A 290 23.12 13.61 -22.64
CA SER A 290 23.74 13.15 -21.40
C SER A 290 23.51 11.65 -21.21
N THR A 291 24.51 10.98 -20.65
CA THR A 291 24.41 9.58 -20.19
C THR A 291 23.86 9.49 -18.77
N THR A 292 23.85 10.60 -18.01
CA THR A 292 23.42 10.65 -16.63
C THR A 292 21.90 10.51 -16.51
N VAL A 293 21.46 9.55 -15.70
CA VAL A 293 20.06 9.40 -15.28
C VAL A 293 19.76 10.49 -14.25
N LEU A 294 18.79 11.33 -14.57
CA LEU A 294 18.31 12.41 -13.69
C LEU A 294 17.24 11.93 -12.71
N GLY A 295 16.63 10.79 -13.01
CA GLY A 295 15.63 10.17 -12.19
C GLY A 295 14.91 9.06 -12.94
N GLU A 296 13.91 8.54 -12.28
CA GLU A 296 13.12 7.41 -12.73
C GLU A 296 11.63 7.79 -12.67
N GLY A 297 10.76 6.96 -13.22
CA GLY A 297 9.37 7.30 -13.34
C GLY A 297 8.57 6.19 -13.99
N TYR A 298 7.33 6.49 -14.32
CA TYR A 298 6.48 5.58 -15.06
C TYR A 298 5.52 6.34 -15.99
N VAL A 299 5.05 5.67 -17.02
CA VAL A 299 3.99 6.14 -17.91
C VAL A 299 2.76 5.27 -17.70
N ALA A 300 1.68 5.86 -17.17
CA ALA A 300 0.40 5.19 -16.95
C ALA A 300 -0.72 5.95 -17.68
N GLY A 301 -1.50 5.29 -18.54
CA GLY A 301 -2.60 5.93 -19.25
C GLY A 301 -2.18 7.19 -20.03
N LYS A 302 -1.03 7.14 -20.71
CA LYS A 302 -0.34 8.26 -21.37
C LYS A 302 0.20 9.34 -20.43
N LYS A 303 -0.01 9.31 -19.11
CA LYS A 303 0.56 10.30 -18.19
C LYS A 303 1.94 9.87 -17.76
N LEU A 304 2.94 10.73 -17.95
CA LEU A 304 4.28 10.56 -17.41
C LEU A 304 4.35 11.11 -16.00
N VAL A 305 4.74 10.26 -15.06
CA VAL A 305 5.10 10.60 -13.68
C VAL A 305 6.59 10.34 -13.51
N VAL A 306 7.33 11.32 -13.00
CA VAL A 306 8.77 11.17 -12.71
C VAL A 306 9.07 11.53 -11.27
N PHE A 307 10.04 10.82 -10.73
CA PHE A 307 10.62 10.98 -9.41
C PHE A 307 12.01 11.56 -9.59
N LEU A 308 12.21 12.78 -9.12
CA LEU A 308 13.47 13.52 -9.26
C LEU A 308 13.96 13.94 -7.88
N ALA A 309 15.28 14.11 -7.75
CA ALA A 309 15.86 14.76 -6.58
C ALA A 309 15.22 16.13 -6.35
N LYS A 310 15.00 16.49 -5.08
CA LYS A 310 14.41 17.77 -4.70
C LYS A 310 15.18 18.94 -5.33
N GLY A 311 14.46 19.92 -5.88
CA GLY A 311 15.05 21.07 -6.56
C GLY A 311 15.43 20.85 -8.03
N THR A 312 15.37 19.61 -8.55
CA THR A 312 15.61 19.35 -9.98
C THR A 312 14.56 20.03 -10.84
N LYS A 313 15.00 20.90 -11.76
CA LYS A 313 14.16 21.55 -12.78
C LYS A 313 14.17 20.72 -14.07
N LEU A 314 12.99 20.51 -14.65
CA LEU A 314 12.85 19.89 -15.97
C LEU A 314 12.61 20.96 -17.03
N ASP A 315 13.70 21.52 -17.55
CA ASP A 315 13.68 22.46 -18.68
C ASP A 315 14.54 21.93 -19.84
N GLY A 316 14.03 21.93 -21.07
CA GLY A 316 14.73 21.47 -22.27
C GLY A 316 14.31 20.09 -22.78
N LYS A 317 15.20 19.44 -23.55
CA LYS A 317 14.98 18.12 -24.17
C LYS A 317 15.56 16.99 -23.31
N TYR A 318 14.79 15.93 -23.15
CA TYR A 318 15.11 14.77 -22.32
C TYR A 318 14.84 13.49 -23.09
N VAL A 319 15.57 12.44 -22.78
CA VAL A 319 15.37 11.10 -23.34
C VAL A 319 14.73 10.25 -22.26
N LEU A 320 13.52 9.76 -22.54
CA LEU A 320 12.87 8.70 -21.79
C LEU A 320 13.33 7.36 -22.35
N SER A 321 13.66 6.42 -21.48
CA SER A 321 13.97 5.04 -21.88
C SER A 321 13.12 4.08 -21.06
N ARG A 322 12.49 3.10 -21.70
CA ARG A 322 11.72 2.07 -21.00
C ARG A 322 12.64 1.20 -20.14
N GLN A 323 12.18 0.81 -18.96
CA GLN A 323 12.79 -0.23 -18.14
C GLN A 323 11.94 -1.51 -18.18
N SER A 324 12.61 -2.63 -17.93
CA SER A 324 12.00 -3.94 -17.67
C SER A 324 12.83 -4.60 -16.57
N GLY A 325 12.34 -4.55 -15.33
CA GLY A 325 13.17 -4.88 -14.17
C GLY A 325 14.41 -3.97 -14.11
N SER A 326 15.58 -4.55 -13.86
CA SER A 326 16.86 -3.81 -13.79
C SER A 326 17.45 -3.43 -15.15
N LYS A 327 16.84 -3.83 -16.28
CA LYS A 327 17.40 -3.59 -17.62
C LYS A 327 16.71 -2.42 -18.33
N GLN A 328 17.52 -1.53 -18.88
CA GLN A 328 17.07 -0.50 -19.81
C GLN A 328 16.81 -1.13 -21.18
N LEU A 329 15.60 -0.92 -21.71
CA LEU A 329 15.25 -1.35 -23.07
C LEU A 329 15.71 -0.30 -24.09
N ALA A 330 16.08 -0.74 -25.29
CA ALA A 330 16.49 0.13 -26.41
C ALA A 330 15.40 1.11 -26.91
N LYS A 331 14.19 1.03 -26.33
CA LYS A 331 13.05 1.87 -26.68
C LYS A 331 13.16 3.22 -25.98
N THR A 332 13.61 4.23 -26.71
CA THR A 332 13.76 5.60 -26.22
C THR A 332 12.81 6.59 -26.89
N LYS A 333 12.54 7.71 -26.24
CA LYS A 333 11.80 8.85 -26.82
C LYS A 333 12.34 10.15 -26.29
N THR A 334 12.60 11.09 -27.18
CA THR A 334 12.89 12.47 -26.78
C THR A 334 11.58 13.20 -26.44
N VAL A 335 11.54 13.83 -25.27
CA VAL A 335 10.45 14.67 -24.76
C VAL A 335 11.01 16.03 -24.37
N SER A 336 10.19 17.07 -24.48
CA SER A 336 10.57 18.42 -24.06
C SER A 336 9.72 18.86 -22.87
N PHE A 337 10.38 19.48 -21.89
CA PHE A 337 9.79 20.11 -20.70
C PHE A 337 10.19 21.59 -20.64
N GLY A 338 9.35 22.45 -20.06
CA GLY A 338 9.56 23.90 -20.02
C GLY A 338 9.02 24.64 -21.27
N ALA A 339 8.85 25.96 -21.14
CA ALA A 339 8.06 26.78 -22.05
C ALA A 339 8.57 26.76 -23.50
N ALA A 340 7.70 26.34 -24.42
CA ALA A 340 7.83 26.66 -25.82
C ALA A 340 7.62 28.18 -26.02
N LYS A 341 8.64 29.00 -25.77
CA LYS A 341 8.71 30.35 -26.32
C LYS A 341 9.72 30.34 -27.46
N GLN A 342 9.20 30.30 -28.69
CA GLN A 342 9.33 31.37 -29.69
C GLN A 342 8.91 30.83 -31.05
N GLY A 343 7.62 30.96 -31.35
CA GLY A 343 7.23 31.19 -32.73
C GLY A 343 7.72 32.59 -33.10
N ALA A 344 8.93 32.69 -33.64
CA ALA A 344 9.31 33.86 -34.41
C ALA A 344 8.36 33.91 -35.62
N LYS A 345 7.36 34.79 -35.57
CA LYS A 345 6.62 35.20 -36.77
C LYS A 345 7.67 35.66 -37.78
N LYS A 346 7.82 34.92 -38.88
CA LYS A 346 8.45 35.45 -40.10
C LYS A 346 7.69 36.74 -40.44
N ALA A 347 8.36 37.88 -40.36
CA ALA A 347 7.92 39.07 -41.06
C ALA A 347 7.98 38.75 -42.56
N SER A 348 6.82 38.63 -43.19
CA SER A 348 6.71 38.75 -44.65
C SER A 348 6.92 40.21 -45.01
N LYS A 349 7.64 40.42 -46.12
CA LYS A 349 7.91 41.70 -46.76
C LYS A 349 6.68 42.60 -46.90
#